data_AF-A0A496RHA4-F1
#
_entry.id   AF-A0A496RHA4-F1
#
_cell.length_a   1.000
_cell.length_b   1.000
_cell.length_c   1.000
_cell.angle_alpha   90.00
_cell.angle_beta   90.00
_cell.angle_gamma   90.00
#
_symmetry.space_group_name_H-M   'P 1'
#
loop_
_entity.id
_entity.type
_entity.pdbx_description
1 polymer ?
#
loop_
_entity_poly.entity_id
_entity_poly.type
_entity_poly.pdbx_seq_one_letter_code
_entity_poly.pdbx_strand_id
1 'polypeptide(L)'
;MFYTSGQLISLLILLEEDKNKELTKKLKDIIMILRRIKLQNFKSFKLVDVPLKQRLVFITGINQDFNTTNYVGKSSLLDGIMYGLFGRSKVQPKYLVRLGTKQMSVELDLLVNNSEIHISRTRN
;
A
#
# COMPACT_ATOMS: atom_id res chain seq x y z
N MET A 1 -10.42 -21.75 10.16
CA MET A 1 -11.26 -20.54 10.27
C MET A 1 -10.66 -19.51 9.33
N PHE A 2 -11.29 -19.26 8.18
CA PHE A 2 -10.75 -18.37 7.13
C PHE A 2 -11.35 -16.99 7.31
N TYR A 3 -10.51 -15.98 7.54
CA TYR A 3 -10.95 -14.59 7.56
C TYR A 3 -10.82 -14.02 6.16
N THR A 4 -11.86 -13.35 5.69
CA THR A 4 -11.77 -12.58 4.44
C THR A 4 -10.82 -11.39 4.64
N SER A 5 -10.21 -10.91 3.56
CA SER A 5 -9.32 -9.73 3.59
C SER A 5 -9.97 -8.52 4.29
N GLY A 6 -11.29 -8.35 4.13
CA GLY A 6 -12.06 -7.35 4.86
C GLY A 6 -12.10 -7.55 6.38
N GLN A 7 -12.25 -8.79 6.85
CA GLN A 7 -12.30 -9.09 8.29
C GLN A 7 -10.95 -8.85 8.98
N LEU A 8 -9.83 -9.18 8.33
CA LEU A 8 -8.49 -8.91 8.86
C LEU A 8 -8.21 -7.40 8.97
N ILE A 9 -8.64 -6.62 7.96
CA ILE A 9 -8.48 -5.16 7.96
C ILE A 9 -9.39 -4.51 9.00
N SER A 10 -10.65 -4.94 9.12
CA SER A 10 -11.56 -4.48 10.18
C SER A 10 -11.02 -4.80 11.57
N LEU A 11 -10.40 -5.97 11.76
CA LEU A 11 -9.74 -6.34 13.02
C LEU A 11 -8.56 -5.42 13.32
N LEU A 12 -7.74 -5.08 12.31
CA LEU A 12 -6.61 -4.16 12.45
C LEU A 12 -7.06 -2.72 12.80
N ILE A 13 -8.17 -2.26 12.23
CA ILE A 13 -8.74 -0.91 12.49
C ILE A 13 -9.35 -0.84 13.90
N LEU A 14 -10.11 -1.85 14.32
CA LEU A 14 -10.70 -1.93 15.67
C LEU A 14 -9.63 -1.90 16.80
N LEU A 15 -8.38 -2.24 16.48
CA LEU A 15 -7.28 -2.30 17.44
C LEU A 15 -6.48 -1.00 17.58
N GLU A 16 -6.61 -0.04 16.66
CA GLU A 16 -6.09 1.31 16.87
C GLU A 16 -6.86 2.03 18.00
N GLU A 17 -8.11 1.62 18.24
CA GLU A 17 -9.01 2.24 19.22
C GLU A 17 -8.99 1.56 20.60
N ASP A 18 -8.58 0.28 20.70
CA ASP A 18 -8.63 -0.49 21.94
C ASP A 18 -7.26 -1.02 22.42
N LYS A 19 -6.91 -0.72 23.68
CA LYS A 19 -5.66 -1.16 24.36
C LYS A 19 -5.66 -2.66 24.74
N ASN A 20 -6.06 -3.55 23.82
CA ASN A 20 -6.21 -4.97 24.11
C ASN A 20 -4.89 -5.74 23.91
N LYS A 21 -4.10 -5.89 24.98
CA LYS A 21 -2.77 -6.53 25.02
C LYS A 21 -2.72 -7.95 24.44
N GLU A 22 -3.82 -8.70 24.53
CA GLU A 22 -3.88 -10.10 24.10
C GLU A 22 -4.00 -10.22 22.57
N LEU A 23 -4.79 -9.34 21.94
CA LEU A 23 -4.87 -9.22 20.49
C LEU A 23 -3.56 -8.69 19.89
N THR A 24 -2.89 -7.74 20.57
CA THR A 24 -1.57 -7.28 20.14
C THR A 24 -0.54 -8.41 20.15
N LYS A 25 -0.64 -9.36 21.10
CA LYS A 25 0.21 -10.55 21.15
C LYS A 25 -0.06 -11.49 19.96
N LYS A 26 -1.33 -11.78 19.66
CA LYS A 26 -1.71 -12.64 18.51
C LYS A 26 -1.31 -12.03 17.15
N LEU A 27 -1.32 -10.70 17.03
CA LEU A 27 -0.90 -10.00 15.81
C LEU A 27 0.61 -10.00 15.58
N LYS A 28 1.44 -10.08 16.63
CA LYS A 28 2.91 -10.15 16.46
C LYS A 28 3.35 -11.35 15.63
N ASP A 29 2.54 -12.40 15.63
CA ASP A 29 2.85 -13.65 14.91
C ASP A 29 2.37 -13.62 13.45
N ILE A 30 1.64 -12.57 13.03
CA ILE A 30 1.23 -12.43 11.63
C ILE A 30 2.42 -11.97 10.80
N ILE A 31 2.88 -12.86 9.92
CA ILE A 31 3.90 -12.53 8.93
C ILE A 31 3.18 -12.05 7.66
N MET A 32 3.36 -10.77 7.33
CA MET A 32 2.89 -10.17 6.09
C MET A 32 4.08 -9.73 5.24
N ILE A 33 4.12 -10.21 4.00
CA ILE A 33 5.17 -9.88 3.02
C ILE A 33 4.52 -9.30 1.77
N LEU A 34 4.87 -8.06 1.42
CA LEU A 34 4.47 -7.45 0.16
C LEU A 34 5.36 -7.98 -0.97
N ARG A 35 4.76 -8.65 -1.97
CA ARG A 35 5.46 -9.27 -3.11
C ARG A 35 5.42 -8.40 -4.37
N ARG A 36 4.39 -7.58 -4.55
CA ARG A 36 4.27 -6.67 -5.69
C ARG A 36 3.37 -5.50 -5.35
N ILE A 37 3.70 -4.34 -5.90
CA ILE A 37 2.83 -3.17 -5.93
C ILE A 37 2.72 -2.69 -7.38
N LYS A 38 1.49 -2.46 -7.83
CA LYS A 38 1.22 -1.83 -9.11
C LYS A 38 0.30 -0.63 -8.92
N LEU A 39 0.72 0.51 -9.45
CA LEU A 39 0.02 1.79 -9.35
C LEU A 39 -0.25 2.32 -10.74
N GLN A 40 -1.49 2.69 -11.03
CA GLN A 40 -1.87 3.32 -12.28
C GLN A 40 -2.55 4.66 -12.00
N ASN A 41 -2.07 5.70 -12.70
CA ASN A 41 -2.55 7.08 -12.55
C ASN A 41 -2.61 7.54 -11.08
N PHE A 42 -1.63 7.14 -10.27
CA PHE A 42 -1.55 7.44 -8.84
C PHE A 42 -0.50 8.51 -8.58
N LYS A 43 -0.92 9.70 -8.13
CA LYS A 43 -0.05 10.85 -7.89
C LYS A 43 0.89 11.13 -9.08
N SER A 44 2.20 11.05 -8.88
CA SER A 44 3.23 11.28 -9.89
C SER A 44 3.43 10.10 -10.84
N PHE A 45 2.75 8.97 -10.66
CA PHE A 45 2.91 7.77 -11.46
C PHE A 45 1.81 7.64 -12.51
N LYS A 46 2.20 7.48 -13.78
CA LYS A 46 1.28 7.05 -14.85
C LYS A 46 1.06 5.54 -14.75
N LEU A 47 2.16 4.80 -14.65
CA LEU A 47 2.20 3.38 -14.37
C LEU A 47 3.48 3.09 -13.59
N VAL A 48 3.35 2.32 -12.51
CA VAL A 48 4.46 1.73 -11.77
C VAL A 48 4.07 0.29 -11.49
N ASP A 49 5.00 -0.64 -11.70
CA ASP A 49 4.83 -2.06 -11.39
C ASP A 49 6.16 -2.57 -10.82
N VAL A 50 6.18 -2.82 -9.51
CA VAL A 50 7.39 -3.16 -8.77
C VAL A 50 7.23 -4.52 -8.11
N PRO A 51 7.91 -5.57 -8.62
CA PRO A 51 8.03 -6.83 -7.91
C PRO A 51 9.05 -6.69 -6.77
N LEU A 52 8.62 -6.97 -5.54
CA LEU A 52 9.43 -6.95 -4.32
C LEU A 52 9.86 -8.37 -3.98
N LYS A 53 10.91 -8.83 -4.66
CA LYS A 53 11.41 -10.22 -4.55
C LYS A 53 12.30 -10.47 -3.32
N GLN A 54 12.81 -9.41 -2.69
CA GLN A 54 13.80 -9.48 -1.62
C GLN A 54 13.19 -9.03 -0.27
N ARG A 55 13.77 -9.50 0.84
CA ARG A 55 13.34 -9.16 2.20
C ARG A 55 13.60 -7.70 2.57
N LEU A 56 14.65 -7.10 1.99
CA LEU A 56 14.99 -5.70 2.14
C LEU A 56 15.03 -5.07 0.76
N VAL A 57 14.28 -3.99 0.56
CA VAL A 57 14.24 -3.26 -0.71
C VAL A 57 14.58 -1.81 -0.45
N PHE A 58 15.58 -1.30 -1.17
CA PHE A 58 15.95 0.10 -1.14
C PHE A 58 15.27 0.86 -2.27
N ILE A 59 14.37 1.78 -1.94
CA ILE A 59 13.65 2.60 -2.91
C ILE A 59 14.40 3.93 -3.05
N THR A 60 15.09 4.09 -4.17
CA THR A 60 15.83 5.31 -4.52
C THR A 60 15.35 5.90 -5.85
N GLY A 61 15.75 7.14 -6.14
CA GLY A 61 15.43 7.81 -7.40
C GLY A 61 15.94 9.24 -7.42
N ILE A 62 16.28 9.71 -8.63
CA ILE A 62 16.74 11.06 -8.93
C ILE A 62 15.74 11.72 -9.87
N ASN A 63 15.37 12.95 -9.55
CA ASN A 63 14.54 13.81 -10.36
C ASN A 63 15.45 14.47 -11.39
N GLN A 64 15.31 14.06 -12.65
CA GLN A 64 16.17 14.52 -13.73
C GLN A 64 15.97 16.00 -14.04
N ASP A 65 14.77 16.53 -13.84
CA ASP A 65 14.44 17.93 -14.16
C ASP A 65 15.15 18.92 -13.24
N PHE A 66 15.30 18.55 -11.96
CA PHE A 66 15.86 19.42 -10.92
C PHE A 66 17.22 18.95 -10.39
N ASN A 67 17.72 17.80 -10.88
CA ASN A 67 18.89 17.11 -10.34
C ASN A 67 18.85 16.93 -8.80
N THR A 68 17.67 16.59 -8.27
CA THR A 68 17.48 16.37 -6.81
C THR A 68 16.94 14.97 -6.54
N THR A 69 17.07 14.47 -5.32
CA THR A 69 16.43 13.22 -4.92
C THR A 69 14.96 13.42 -4.51
N ASN A 70 14.45 14.65 -4.52
CA ASN A 70 13.09 14.95 -4.07
C ASN A 70 12.09 14.89 -5.23
N TYR A 71 10.81 14.74 -4.90
CA TYR A 71 9.70 14.75 -5.86
C TYR A 71 9.68 13.61 -6.91
N VAL A 72 10.52 12.59 -6.76
CA VAL A 72 10.56 11.40 -7.65
C VAL A 72 9.45 10.38 -7.41
N GLY A 73 8.57 10.62 -6.43
CA GLY A 73 7.46 9.71 -6.11
C GLY A 73 7.76 8.62 -5.06
N LYS A 74 8.92 8.64 -4.39
CA LYS A 74 9.23 7.68 -3.29
C LYS A 74 8.13 7.60 -2.22
N SER A 75 7.75 8.75 -1.66
CA SER A 75 6.66 8.82 -0.68
C SER A 75 5.30 8.44 -1.29
N SER A 76 5.10 8.72 -2.58
CA SER A 76 3.88 8.32 -3.30
C SER A 76 3.74 6.81 -3.42
N LEU A 77 4.86 6.08 -3.52
CA LEU A 77 4.83 4.62 -3.51
C LEU A 77 4.35 4.08 -2.16
N LEU A 78 4.87 4.61 -1.05
CA LEU A 78 4.42 4.26 0.30
C LEU A 78 2.95 4.61 0.52
N ASP A 79 2.50 5.77 0.02
CA ASP A 79 1.08 6.13 0.05
C ASP A 79 0.20 5.17 -0.75
N GLY A 80 0.71 4.65 -1.86
CA GLY A 80 0.06 3.60 -2.65
C GLY A 80 -0.12 2.32 -1.83
N ILE A 81 0.91 1.88 -1.11
CA ILE A 81 0.83 0.72 -0.21
C ILE A 81 -0.24 0.95 0.87
N MET A 82 -0.18 2.10 1.55
CA MET A 82 -1.16 2.44 2.60
C MET A 82 -2.58 2.49 2.05
N TYR A 83 -2.77 3.11 0.89
CA TYR A 83 -4.07 3.18 0.24
C TYR A 83 -4.57 1.80 -0.17
N GLY A 84 -3.71 0.94 -0.74
CA GLY A 84 -4.06 -0.43 -1.10
C GLY A 84 -4.48 -1.24 0.12
N LEU A 85 -3.73 -1.18 1.22
CA LEU A 85 -4.07 -1.91 2.45
C LEU A 85 -5.37 -1.40 3.09
N PHE A 86 -5.48 -0.09 3.32
CA PHE A 86 -6.51 0.46 4.22
C PHE A 86 -7.64 1.22 3.50
N GLY A 87 -7.53 1.46 2.20
CA GLY A 87 -8.46 2.32 1.46
C GLY A 87 -8.35 3.81 1.82
N ARG A 88 -7.38 4.19 2.66
CA ARG A 88 -7.11 5.55 3.12
C ARG A 88 -5.62 5.85 3.04
N SER A 89 -5.29 7.12 2.80
CA SER A 89 -3.94 7.67 2.86
C SER A 89 -3.96 8.89 3.78
N LYS A 90 -2.79 9.34 4.25
CA LYS A 90 -2.66 10.61 4.97
C LYS A 90 -3.11 11.80 4.13
N VAL A 91 -3.08 11.66 2.80
CA VAL A 91 -3.50 12.70 1.87
C VAL A 91 -4.97 12.51 1.51
N GLN A 92 -5.70 13.63 1.38
CA GLN A 92 -7.10 13.59 0.93
C GLN A 92 -7.22 12.83 -0.40
N PRO A 93 -8.27 12.02 -0.58
CA PRO A 93 -8.33 11.11 -1.72
C PRO A 93 -8.31 11.78 -3.10
N LYS A 94 -8.79 13.02 -3.23
CA LYS A 94 -8.76 13.77 -4.50
C LYS A 94 -7.34 14.05 -5.01
N TYR A 95 -6.34 14.05 -4.13
CA TYR A 95 -4.93 14.26 -4.50
C TYR A 95 -4.19 12.93 -4.74
N LEU A 96 -4.88 11.79 -4.64
CA LEU A 96 -4.29 10.50 -4.98
C LEU A 96 -4.38 10.22 -6.49
N VAL A 97 -5.41 10.74 -7.16
CA VAL A 97 -5.57 10.63 -8.61
C VAL A 97 -4.55 11.55 -9.30
N ARG A 98 -3.84 11.02 -10.30
CA ARG A 98 -2.90 11.80 -11.11
C ARG A 98 -3.63 12.94 -11.82
N LEU A 99 -3.03 14.13 -11.81
CA LEU A 99 -3.56 15.29 -12.53
C LEU A 99 -3.77 14.97 -14.02
N GLY A 100 -4.94 15.39 -14.55
CA GLY A 100 -5.31 15.14 -15.94
C GLY A 100 -5.93 13.76 -16.20
N THR A 101 -6.12 12.94 -15.16
CA THR A 101 -6.80 11.64 -15.26
C THR A 101 -8.06 11.63 -14.39
N LYS A 102 -9.02 10.78 -14.77
CA LYS A 102 -10.29 10.61 -14.04
C LYS A 102 -10.33 9.37 -13.16
N GLN A 103 -9.32 8.51 -13.24
CA GLN A 103 -9.34 7.25 -12.49
C GLN A 103 -7.93 6.81 -12.14
N MET A 104 -7.80 6.15 -10.99
CA MET A 104 -6.58 5.52 -10.52
C MET A 104 -6.85 4.09 -10.05
N SER A 105 -5.82 3.25 -10.07
CA SER A 105 -5.86 1.93 -9.44
C SER A 105 -4.59 1.63 -8.65
N VAL A 106 -4.76 0.82 -7.60
CA VAL A 106 -3.71 0.28 -6.76
C VAL A 106 -3.94 -1.22 -6.62
N GLU A 107 -2.95 -2.00 -7.00
CA GLU A 107 -2.94 -3.45 -6.85
C GLU A 107 -1.76 -3.86 -5.94
N LEU A 108 -2.01 -4.73 -4.96
CA LEU A 108 -1.00 -5.30 -4.07
C LEU A 108 -1.10 -6.82 -4.09
N ASP A 109 0.05 -7.47 -4.24
CA ASP A 109 0.17 -8.92 -4.02
C ASP A 109 0.90 -9.14 -2.69
N LEU A 110 0.25 -9.82 -1.75
CA LEU A 110 0.73 -10.08 -0.40
C LEU A 110 0.85 -11.58 -0.16
N LEU A 111 1.79 -11.97 0.71
CA LEU A 111 1.84 -13.28 1.36
C LEU A 111 1.57 -13.07 2.85
N VAL A 112 0.45 -13.61 3.35
CA VAL A 112 0.05 -13.52 4.77
C VAL A 112 -0.11 -14.93 5.31
N ASN A 113 0.74 -15.33 6.26
CA ASN A 113 0.72 -16.69 6.84
C ASN A 113 0.64 -17.79 5.76
N ASN A 114 1.53 -17.73 4.76
CA ASN A 114 1.59 -18.62 3.59
C ASN A 114 0.38 -18.58 2.64
N SER A 115 -0.58 -17.67 2.85
CA SER A 115 -1.70 -17.46 1.93
C SER A 115 -1.41 -16.28 1.01
N GLU A 116 -1.62 -16.48 -0.29
CA GLU A 116 -1.52 -15.39 -1.27
C GLU A 116 -2.79 -14.55 -1.22
N ILE A 117 -2.64 -13.23 -1.07
CA ILE A 117 -3.73 -12.28 -1.03
C ILE A 117 -3.48 -11.23 -2.10
N HIS A 118 -4.45 -11.07 -2.99
CA HIS A 118 -4.49 -9.99 -3.96
C HIS A 118 -5.47 -8.91 -3.50
N ILE A 119 -5.01 -7.66 -3.44
CA ILE A 119 -5.84 -6.50 -3.13
C ILE A 119 -5.85 -5.58 -4.34
N SER A 120 -7.05 -5.23 -4.83
CA SER A 120 -7.23 -4.25 -5.89
C SER A 120 -8.19 -3.17 -5.44
N ARG A 121 -7.81 -1.91 -5.64
CA ARG A 121 -8.64 -0.74 -5.36
C ARG A 121 -8.62 0.20 -6.55
N THR A 122 -9.82 0.63 -6.96
CA THR A 122 -10.00 1.60 -8.03
C THR A 122 -10.78 2.79 -7.49
N ARG A 123 -10.43 3.98 -7.97
CA ARG A 123 -11.14 5.22 -7.65
C ARG A 123 -11.32 6.07 -8.90
N ASN A 124 -12.52 6.64 -9.04
CA ASN A 124 -12.89 7.63 -10.05
C ASN A 124 -12.87 9.05 -9.46
#